data_AF-A0A6H0A9Q4-F1
#
_entry.id   AF-A0A6H0A9Q4-F1
#
_cell.length_a   1.000
_cell.length_b   1.000
_cell.length_c   1.000
_cell.angle_alpha   90.00
_cell.angle_beta   90.00
_cell.angle_gamma   90.00
#
_symmetry.space_group_name_H-M   'P 1'
#
loop_
_entity.id
_entity.type
_entity.pdbx_description
1 polymer ?
#
loop_
_entity_poly.entity_id
_entity_poly.type
_entity_poly.pdbx_seq_one_letter_code
_entity_poly.pdbx_strand_id
1 'polypeptide(L)'
;MSVEIKCSGVNEEARDIIKGTVKQLIGDGRIHSRDDIIRHLCGANFDITDVTEESITICAPDEPANTLILSGWLFSERFGLDRDKSLSGDGGQLSEGVRSEGSVGS
;
A
#
# COMPACT_ATOMS: atom_id res chain seq x y z
N MET A 1 0.34 15.48 3.96
CA MET A 1 1.74 15.08 4.24
C MET A 1 2.45 14.92 2.91
N SER A 2 3.49 15.71 2.65
CA SER A 2 4.31 15.53 1.45
C SER A 2 5.19 14.31 1.64
N VAL A 3 4.91 13.24 0.92
CA VAL A 3 5.72 12.03 0.94
C VAL A 3 7.02 12.31 0.18
N GLU A 4 8.12 12.46 0.92
CA GLU A 4 9.47 12.51 0.36
C GLU A 4 9.99 11.10 0.09
N ILE A 5 10.02 10.73 -1.19
CA ILE A 5 10.63 9.49 -1.69
C ILE A 5 11.99 9.88 -2.24
N LYS A 6 13.06 9.35 -1.63
CA LYS A 6 14.43 9.51 -2.10
C LYS A 6 14.84 8.26 -2.86
N CYS A 7 14.87 8.38 -4.18
CA CYS A 7 15.39 7.33 -5.06
C CYS A 7 16.84 7.67 -5.41
N SER A 8 17.79 6.75 -5.31
CA SER A 8 19.15 6.90 -5.86
C SER A 8 19.44 5.76 -6.81
N GLY A 9 19.94 6.05 -8.01
CA GLY A 9 20.30 5.04 -9.01
C GLY A 9 20.56 5.67 -10.37
N VAL A 10 21.15 4.89 -11.27
CA VAL A 10 21.65 5.35 -12.57
C VAL A 10 20.56 5.71 -13.58
N ASN A 11 19.33 5.24 -13.37
CA ASN A 11 18.24 5.40 -14.32
C ASN A 11 17.19 6.40 -13.79
N GLU A 12 17.30 7.67 -14.22
CA GLU A 12 16.43 8.76 -13.76
C GLU A 12 14.95 8.55 -14.11
N GLU A 13 14.67 7.95 -15.28
CA GLU A 13 13.30 7.69 -15.73
C GLU A 13 12.62 6.65 -14.83
N ALA A 14 13.33 5.55 -14.51
CA ALA A 14 12.85 4.56 -13.56
C ALA A 14 12.57 5.15 -12.17
N ARG A 15 13.41 6.09 -11.71
CA ARG A 15 13.22 6.78 -10.42
C ARG A 15 11.90 7.55 -10.39
N ASP A 16 11.55 8.25 -11.47
CA ASP A 16 10.33 9.06 -11.52
C ASP A 16 9.07 8.17 -11.62
N ILE A 17 9.13 7.10 -12.42
CA ILE A 17 8.04 6.12 -12.56
C ILE A 17 7.75 5.43 -11.22
N ILE A 18 8.77 4.94 -10.52
CA ILE A 18 8.60 4.26 -9.23
C ILE A 18 8.05 5.23 -8.19
N LYS A 19 8.56 6.46 -8.15
CA LYS A 19 8.07 7.50 -7.24
C LYS A 19 6.61 7.84 -7.49
N GLY A 20 6.19 7.96 -8.75
CA GLY A 20 4.79 8.19 -9.13
C GLY A 20 3.89 7.02 -8.72
N THR A 21 4.34 5.80 -9.02
CA THR A 21 3.59 4.56 -8.73
C THR A 21 3.38 4.36 -7.23
N VAL A 22 4.44 4.49 -6.42
CA VAL A 22 4.34 4.35 -4.95
C VAL A 22 3.37 5.39 -4.37
N LYS A 23 3.43 6.64 -4.84
CA LYS A 23 2.49 7.68 -4.40
C LYS A 23 1.04 7.36 -4.75
N GLN A 24 0.80 6.85 -5.97
CA GLN A 24 -0.54 6.44 -6.38
C GLN A 24 -1.07 5.28 -5.54
N LEU A 25 -0.25 4.25 -5.30
CA LEU A 25 -0.64 3.08 -4.51
C LEU A 25 -0.96 3.43 -3.05
N ILE A 26 -0.26 4.41 -2.47
CA ILE A 26 -0.59 4.93 -1.14
C ILE A 26 -1.88 5.75 -1.17
N GLY A 27 -2.05 6.61 -2.19
CA GLY A 27 -3.28 7.39 -2.38
C GLY A 27 -4.53 6.51 -2.58
N ASP A 28 -4.36 5.35 -3.21
CA ASP A 28 -5.41 4.34 -3.42
C ASP A 28 -5.68 3.49 -2.16
N GLY A 29 -4.85 3.61 -1.12
CA GLY A 29 -4.95 2.78 0.08
C GLY A 29 -4.58 1.32 -0.17
N ARG A 30 -3.69 1.04 -1.14
CA ARG A 30 -3.17 -0.32 -1.40
C ARG A 30 -1.94 -0.65 -0.57
N ILE A 31 -1.17 0.37 -0.20
CA ILE A 31 0.05 0.22 0.59
C ILE A 31 -0.22 0.77 1.98
N HIS A 32 -0.20 -0.11 2.99
CA HIS A 32 -0.32 0.26 4.40
C HIS A 32 0.96 0.02 5.18
N SER A 33 1.87 -0.80 4.68
CA SER A 33 3.10 -1.15 5.38
C SER A 33 4.25 -1.41 4.41
N ARG A 34 5.48 -1.48 4.93
CA ARG A 34 6.68 -1.78 4.13
C ARG A 34 6.53 -3.08 3.34
N ASP A 35 5.92 -4.10 3.94
CA ASP A 35 5.67 -5.40 3.31
C ASP A 35 4.77 -5.31 2.06
N ASP A 36 3.80 -4.39 2.05
CA ASP A 36 2.92 -4.20 0.88
C ASP A 36 3.70 -3.60 -0.29
N ILE A 37 4.68 -2.72 0.01
CA ILE A 37 5.62 -2.17 -0.97
C ILE A 37 6.47 -3.29 -1.55
N ILE A 38 7.11 -4.10 -0.69
CA ILE A 38 7.96 -5.24 -1.08
C ILE A 38 7.18 -6.20 -1.99
N ARG A 39 5.93 -6.53 -1.61
CA ARG A 39 5.06 -7.40 -2.41
C ARG A 39 4.71 -6.78 -3.77
N HIS A 40 4.46 -5.47 -3.84
CA HIS A 40 4.20 -4.79 -5.12
C HIS A 40 5.44 -4.76 -6.01
N LEU A 41 6.62 -4.47 -5.45
CA LEU A 41 7.88 -4.45 -6.20
C LEU A 41 8.19 -5.83 -6.79
N CYS A 42 8.06 -6.89 -5.98
CA CYS A 42 8.23 -8.26 -6.43
C CYS A 42 7.19 -8.63 -7.52
N GLY A 43 5.93 -8.23 -7.35
CA GLY A 43 4.88 -8.44 -8.35
C GLY A 43 5.08 -7.66 -9.66
N ALA A 44 5.84 -6.56 -9.63
CA ALA A 44 6.20 -5.74 -10.79
C ALA A 44 7.50 -6.20 -11.48
N ASN A 45 7.96 -7.43 -11.21
CA ASN A 45 9.19 -8.01 -11.76
C ASN A 45 10.47 -7.27 -11.35
N PHE A 46 10.50 -6.59 -10.20
CA PHE A 46 11.76 -6.12 -9.62
C PHE A 46 12.37 -7.16 -8.69
N ASP A 47 13.69 -7.31 -8.76
CA ASP A 47 14.47 -8.12 -7.84
C ASP A 47 14.90 -7.28 -6.65
N ILE A 48 14.70 -7.79 -5.43
CA ILE A 48 15.04 -7.08 -4.20
C ILE A 48 16.40 -7.56 -3.74
N THR A 49 17.41 -6.72 -3.91
CA THR A 49 18.80 -7.09 -3.63
C THR A 49 19.19 -6.86 -2.18
N ASP A 50 18.60 -5.84 -1.53
CA ASP A 50 18.91 -5.49 -0.16
C ASP A 50 17.74 -4.79 0.53
N VAL A 51 17.53 -5.05 1.82
CA VAL A 51 16.49 -4.41 2.64
C VAL A 51 17.12 -4.01 3.97
N THR A 52 17.10 -2.71 4.23
CA THR A 52 17.60 -2.11 5.47
C THR A 52 16.44 -1.58 6.32
N GLU A 53 16.76 -1.05 7.50
CA GLU A 53 15.76 -0.47 8.42
C GLU A 53 15.06 0.77 7.85
N GLU A 54 15.66 1.47 6.88
CA GLU A 54 15.18 2.76 6.35
C GLU A 54 15.12 2.82 4.81
N SER A 55 15.56 1.76 4.13
CA SER A 55 15.62 1.74 2.67
C SER A 55 15.53 0.33 2.09
N ILE A 56 15.08 0.25 0.85
CA ILE A 56 14.95 -0.98 0.06
C ILE A 56 15.72 -0.77 -1.23
N THR A 57 16.60 -1.70 -1.58
CA THR A 57 17.34 -1.69 -2.84
C THR A 57 16.77 -2.74 -3.78
N ILE A 58 16.48 -2.31 -5.00
CA ILE A 58 15.94 -3.15 -6.06
C ILE A 58 16.75 -3.04 -7.34
N CYS A 59 16.65 -4.03 -8.21
CA CYS A 59 17.13 -3.96 -9.58
C CYS A 59 16.12 -4.57 -10.55
N ALA A 60 16.24 -4.25 -11.83
CA ALA A 60 15.50 -4.96 -12.86
C ALA A 60 16.23 -6.28 -13.18
N PRO A 61 15.52 -7.42 -13.35
CA PRO A 61 16.16 -8.70 -13.65
C PRO A 61 16.87 -8.70 -15.01
N ASP A 62 16.40 -7.87 -15.94
CA ASP A 62 17.03 -7.66 -17.25
C ASP A 62 18.31 -6.81 -17.16
N GLU A 63 18.37 -5.91 -16.16
CA GLU A 63 19.51 -5.03 -15.91
C GLU A 63 19.93 -5.08 -14.42
N PRO A 64 20.54 -6.19 -13.96
CA PRO A 64 20.89 -6.38 -12.55
C PRO A 64 21.96 -5.41 -12.04
N ALA A 65 22.73 -4.80 -12.97
CA ALA A 65 23.68 -3.74 -12.65
C ALA A 65 23.01 -2.40 -12.31
N ASN A 66 21.77 -2.19 -12.77
CA ASN A 66 21.01 -0.97 -12.54
C ASN A 66 20.21 -1.08 -11.24
N THR A 67 20.90 -0.85 -10.12
CA THR A 67 20.28 -0.85 -8.79
C THR A 67 19.65 0.51 -8.48
N LEU A 68 18.49 0.48 -7.84
CA LEU A 68 17.74 1.62 -7.33
C LEU A 68 17.53 1.47 -5.83
N ILE A 69 18.00 2.46 -5.08
CA ILE A 69 17.83 2.55 -3.64
C ILE A 69 16.62 3.44 -3.36
N LEU A 70 15.58 2.84 -2.79
CA LEU A 70 14.36 3.49 -2.36
C LEU A 70 14.46 3.78 -0.87
N SER A 71 14.60 5.04 -0.51
CA SER A 71 14.79 5.49 0.87
C SER A 71 13.75 6.54 1.24
N GLY A 72 13.43 6.59 2.53
CA GLY A 72 12.43 7.51 3.08
C GLY A 72 11.50 6.80 4.05
N TRP A 73 10.64 7.59 4.69
CA TRP A 73 9.75 7.12 5.75
C TRP A 73 8.96 5.87 5.30
N LEU A 74 8.33 5.88 4.13
CA LEU A 74 7.56 4.73 3.64
C LEU A 74 8.33 3.40 3.57
N PHE A 75 9.64 3.43 3.37
CA PHE A 75 10.48 2.24 3.24
C PHE A 75 11.09 1.81 4.57
N SER A 76 10.86 2.57 5.64
CA SER A 76 11.34 2.23 6.97
C SER A 76 10.51 1.11 7.59
N GLU A 77 11.14 0.29 8.43
CA GLU A 77 10.44 -0.75 9.19
C GLU A 77 9.32 -0.20 10.08
N ARG A 78 9.45 1.06 10.50
CA ARG A 78 8.42 1.70 11.33
C ARG A 78 7.12 1.92 10.55
N PHE A 79 7.14 1.82 9.21
CA PHE A 79 6.06 2.25 8.34
C PHE A 79 4.86 1.34 8.46
N GLY A 80 3.88 1.88 9.17
CA GLY A 80 2.53 1.38 9.25
C GLY A 80 1.58 2.56 9.16
N LEU A 81 0.79 2.61 8.10
CA LEU A 81 -0.49 3.30 8.14
C LEU A 81 -1.44 2.39 8.90
N ASP A 82 -2.12 2.97 9.89
CA ASP A 82 -3.14 2.27 10.63
C ASP A 82 -4.15 1.68 9.63
N ARG A 83 -4.26 0.35 9.60
CA ARG A 83 -5.23 -0.35 8.74
C ARG A 83 -6.68 -0.04 9.17
N ASP A 84 -6.85 0.65 10.29
CA ASP A 84 -8.11 1.02 10.87
C ASP A 84 -8.46 2.49 10.56
N LYS A 85 -8.98 2.67 9.35
CA LYS A 85 -10.38 3.09 9.33
C LYS A 85 -11.17 1.88 8.90
N SER A 86 -11.30 0.93 9.83
CA SER A 86 -12.55 0.18 9.88
C SER A 86 -13.60 1.27 9.84
N LEU A 87 -14.41 1.27 8.79
CA LEU A 87 -15.72 1.85 8.91
C LEU A 87 -16.33 1.10 10.10
N SER A 88 -16.16 1.65 11.29
CA SER A 88 -17.12 1.57 12.36
C SER A 88 -18.36 2.29 11.83
N GLY A 89 -18.95 1.69 10.79
CA GLY A 89 -20.36 1.78 10.52
C GLY A 89 -20.95 1.04 11.69
N ASP A 90 -21.22 1.80 12.74
CA ASP A 90 -22.34 1.62 13.63
C ASP A 90 -23.59 1.39 12.76
N GLY A 91 -23.70 0.18 12.21
CA GLY A 91 -24.93 -0.36 11.65
C GLY A 91 -25.73 -0.85 12.83
N GLY A 92 -26.16 0.09 13.65
CA GLY A 92 -27.04 -0.16 14.78
C GLY A 92 -28.19 -1.05 14.33
N GLN A 93 -28.20 -2.26 14.87
CA GLN A 93 -29.39 -2.92 15.38
C GLN A 93 -30.70 -2.13 15.22
N LEU A 94 -31.40 -2.34 14.12
CA LEU A 94 -32.85 -2.17 14.08
C LEU A 94 -33.45 -3.49 13.62
N SER A 95 -33.42 -4.47 14.53
CA SER A 95 -34.42 -5.52 14.55
C SER A 95 -35.76 -4.91 14.99
N GLU A 96 -36.40 -4.18 14.08
CA GLU A 96 -37.86 -4.03 14.04
C GLU A 96 -38.34 -5.20 13.14
N GLY A 97 -38.96 -6.24 13.65
CA GLY A 97 -40.10 -6.21 14.55
C GLY A 97 -41.19 -6.99 13.82
N VAL A 98 -41.18 -8.31 13.99
CA VAL A 98 -42.26 -9.19 13.56
C VAL A 98 -43.59 -8.65 14.08
N ARG A 99 -44.46 -8.21 13.18
CA ARG A 99 -45.90 -8.02 13.43
C ARG A 99 -46.65 -8.45 12.19
N SER A 100 -46.78 -9.76 12.02
CA SER A 100 -47.84 -10.34 11.21
C SER A 100 -49.16 -10.08 11.95
N GLU A 101 -49.87 -9.01 11.62
CA GLU A 101 -51.29 -8.91 11.97
C GLU A 101 -52.06 -9.83 11.03
N GLY A 102 -52.60 -10.89 11.61
CA GLY A 102 -53.59 -11.74 10.95
C GLY A 102 -55.00 -11.15 11.06
N SER A 103 -55.87 -11.76 10.25
CA SER A 103 -57.35 -11.73 10.30
C SER A 103 -58.04 -10.46 9.79
N VAL A 104 -59.11 -10.54 9.01
CA VAL A 104 -60.16 -11.57 8.95
C VAL A 104 -60.81 -11.60 7.56
N GLY A 105 -61.14 -12.80 7.09
CA GLY A 105 -62.20 -12.99 6.11
C GLY A 105 -63.54 -13.19 6.83
N SER A 106 -64.62 -12.71 6.20
CA SER A 106 -65.96 -13.31 6.09
C SER A 106 -66.80 -12.46 5.14
#